data_AF-A0A3D9TFU2-F1
#
_entry.id   AF-A0A3D9TFU2-F1
#
_cell.length_a   1.000
_cell.length_b   1.000
_cell.length_c   1.000
_cell.angle_alpha   90.00
_cell.angle_beta   90.00
_cell.angle_gamma   90.00
#
_symmetry.space_group_name_H-M   'P 1'
#
loop_
_entity.id
_entity.type
_entity.pdbx_description
1 polymer ?
#
loop_
_entity_poly.entity_id
_entity_poly.type
_entity_poly.pdbx_seq_one_letter_code
_entity_poly.pdbx_strand_id
1 'polypeptide(L)' 'MKKFIISIEAVDGKQHEFEIEYKKTVTVAAIENSIQAREARFFRFGDRMVNLDNIFSLVVKEKKD' A
#
# COMPACT_ATOMS: atom_id res chain seq x y z
N MET A 1 -0.30 -15.37 -9.23
CA MET A 1 -0.37 -14.21 -8.34
C MET A 1 0.17 -13.00 -9.09
N LYS A 2 -0.17 -11.78 -8.68
CA LYS A 2 0.48 -10.55 -9.12
C LYS A 2 1.16 -9.92 -7.91
N LYS A 3 2.36 -9.38 -8.12
CA LYS A 3 3.13 -8.69 -7.10
C LYS A 3 2.90 -7.19 -7.24
N PHE A 4 2.72 -6.52 -6.12
CA PHE A 4 2.60 -5.07 -6.06
C PHE A 4 3.62 -4.54 -5.06
N ILE A 5 4.14 -3.36 -5.37
CA ILE A 5 5.02 -2.60 -4.51
C ILE A 5 4.22 -1.40 -4.01
N ILE A 6 4.15 -1.27 -2.69
CA ILE A 6 3.53 -0.13 -2.03
C ILE A 6 4.64 0.68 -1.39
N SER A 7 4.84 1.90 -1.89
CA SER A 7 5.76 2.86 -1.33
C SER A 7 4.97 3.88 -0.53
N ILE A 8 5.35 4.07 0.73
CA ILE A 8 4.72 4.96 1.69
C ILE A 8 5.73 5.98 2.14
N GLU A 9 5.35 7.25 2.11
CA GLU A 9 6.10 8.35 2.71
C GLU A 9 5.32 8.88 3.91
N ALA A 10 5.92 8.80 5.08
CA ALA A 10 5.36 9.35 6.31
C ALA A 10 5.58 10.86 6.39
N VAL A 11 4.78 11.55 7.21
CA VAL A 11 4.87 13.01 7.45
C VAL A 11 6.22 13.44 8.04
N ASP A 12 6.97 12.53 8.66
CA ASP A 12 8.33 12.77 9.17
C ASP A 12 9.42 12.57 8.10
N GLY A 13 9.03 12.32 6.85
CA GLY A 13 9.92 12.08 5.72
C GLY A 13 10.46 10.66 5.63
N LYS A 14 10.09 9.75 6.55
CA LYS A 14 10.50 8.34 6.44
C LYS A 14 9.76 7.65 5.30
N GLN A 15 10.51 6.92 4.49
CA GLN A 15 9.97 6.12 3.41
C GLN A 15 10.02 4.63 3.75
N HIS A 16 8.94 3.93 3.41
CA HIS A 16 8.79 2.49 3.59
C HIS A 16 8.26 1.85 2.32
N GLU A 17 8.85 0.73 1.93
CA GLU A 17 8.41 -0.05 0.78
C GLU A 17 7.97 -1.44 1.23
N PHE A 18 6.84 -1.90 0.67
CA PHE A 18 6.25 -3.20 0.97
C PHE A 18 5.95 -3.93 -0.33
N GLU A 19 6.41 -5.18 -0.43
CA GLU A 19 5.98 -6.09 -1.49
C GLU A 19 4.78 -6.91 -0.98
N ILE A 20 3.71 -6.94 -1.77
CA ILE A 20 2.46 -7.64 -1.47
C ILE A 20 2.03 -8.48 -2.67
N GLU A 21 1.50 -9.67 -2.38
CA GLU A 21 0.98 -10.57 -3.41
C GLU A 21 -0.54 -10.61 -3.39
N TYR A 22 -1.16 -10.34 -4.53
CA TYR A 22 -2.61 -10.42 -4.70
C TYR A 22 -2.99 -11.38 -5.83
N LYS A 23 -4.29 -11.74 -5.86
CA LYS A 23 -4.88 -12.49 -6.98
C LYS A 23 -4.69 -11.70 -8.29
N LYS A 24 -4.56 -12.40 -9.42
CA LYS A 24 -4.29 -11.78 -10.74
C LYS A 24 -5.36 -10.76 -11.18
N THR A 25 -6.56 -10.83 -10.61
CA THR A 25 -7.70 -9.95 -10.91
C THR A 25 -7.63 -8.59 -10.22
N VAL A 26 -6.78 -8.44 -9.20
CA VAL A 26 -6.62 -7.18 -8.45
C VAL A 26 -5.80 -6.21 -9.29
N THR A 27 -6.22 -4.95 -9.29
CA THR A 27 -5.55 -3.85 -10.00
C THR A 27 -4.93 -2.87 -8.99
N VAL A 28 -3.98 -2.06 -9.46
CA VAL A 28 -3.39 -0.96 -8.69
C VAL A 28 -4.50 -0.06 -8.11
N ALA A 29 -5.45 0.37 -8.94
CA ALA A 29 -6.56 1.23 -8.52
C ALA A 29 -7.45 0.58 -7.43
N ALA A 30 -7.66 -0.75 -7.48
CA ALA A 30 -8.43 -1.44 -6.45
C ALA A 30 -7.70 -1.41 -5.09
N ILE A 31 -6.38 -1.56 -5.09
CA ILE A 31 -5.55 -1.47 -3.88
C ILE A 31 -5.57 -0.03 -3.35
N GLU A 32 -5.31 0.96 -4.21
CA GLU A 32 -5.36 2.38 -3.84
C GLU A 32 -6.72 2.77 -3.27
N ASN A 33 -7.82 2.38 -3.93
CA ASN A 33 -9.17 2.63 -3.43
C ASN A 33 -9.42 1.96 -2.07
N SER A 34 -8.94 0.73 -1.86
CA SER A 34 -9.09 0.04 -0.55
C SER A 34 -8.35 0.74 0.58
N ILE A 35 -7.20 1.35 0.29
CA ILE A 35 -6.41 2.10 1.27
C ILE A 35 -7.05 3.49 1.50
N GLN A 36 -7.52 4.14 0.42
CA GLN A 36 -8.15 5.46 0.47
C GLN A 36 -9.59 5.44 1.00
N ALA A 37 -10.27 4.28 1.00
CA ALA A 37 -11.61 4.13 1.54
C ALA A 37 -11.71 4.49 3.04
N ARG A 38 -10.57 4.73 3.73
CA ARG A 38 -10.46 5.48 5.00
C ARG A 38 -11.25 4.95 6.19
N GLU A 39 -11.91 3.80 6.08
CA GLU A 39 -12.62 3.20 7.23
C GLU A 39 -11.66 2.65 8.29
N ALA A 40 -10.41 2.33 7.93
CA ALA A 40 -9.41 1.79 8.84
C ALA A 40 -8.21 2.74 9.01
N ARG A 41 -8.00 3.17 10.26
CA ARG A 41 -6.82 3.93 10.71
C ARG A 41 -5.49 3.18 10.47
N PHE A 42 -5.56 1.86 10.42
CA PHE A 42 -4.42 0.97 10.21
C PHE A 42 -4.66 0.09 9.00
N PHE A 43 -3.65 -0.03 8.14
CA PHE A 43 -3.66 -0.96 7.02
C PHE A 43 -2.53 -1.97 7.16
N ARG A 44 -2.80 -3.23 6.80
CA ARG A 44 -1.80 -4.30 6.85
C ARG A 44 -1.11 -4.43 5.49
N PHE A 45 0.18 -4.14 5.45
CA PHE A 45 1.05 -4.36 4.30
C PHE A 45 1.97 -5.55 4.59
N GLY A 46 1.64 -6.71 4.02
CA GLY A 46 2.33 -7.97 4.31
C GLY A 46 2.24 -8.31 5.81
N ASP A 47 3.38 -8.33 6.48
CA ASP A 47 3.48 -8.62 7.93
C ASP A 47 3.54 -7.37 8.82
N ARG A 48 3.44 -6.18 8.23
CA ARG A 48 3.50 -4.91 8.97
C ARG A 48 2.15 -4.22 8.96
N MET A 49 1.76 -3.69 10.12
CA MET A 49 0.61 -2.82 10.27
C MET A 49 1.10 -1.38 10.24
N VAL A 50 0.54 -0.56 9.37
CA VAL A 50 0.92 0.84 9.18
C VAL A 50 -0.25 1.74 9.50
N ASN A 51 0.00 2.76 10.33
CA ASN A 51 -0.98 3.80 10.62
C ASN A 51 -1.06 4.77 9.44
N LEU A 52 -2.24 4.88 8.83
CA LEU A 52 -2.45 5.75 7.67
C LEU A 52 -2.58 7.24 8.04
N ASP A 53 -2.80 7.59 9.31
CA ASP A 53 -2.94 8.99 9.75
C ASP A 53 -1.67 9.82 9.53
N ASN A 54 -0.51 9.16 9.59
CA ASN A 54 0.81 9.80 9.50
C ASN A 54 1.45 9.62 8.13
N ILE A 55 0.65 9.30 7.09
CA ILE A 55 1.13 9.14 5.72
C ILE A 55 0.95 10.45 4.96
N PHE A 56 2.05 10.94 4.40
CA PHE A 56 2.07 12.07 3.47
C PHE A 56 1.71 11.63 2.04
N SER A 57 2.32 10.53 1.58
CA SER A 57 2.11 10.01 0.23
C SER A 57 2.10 8.48 0.20
N LEU A 58 1.29 7.93 -0.70
CA LEU A 58 1.21 6.49 -0.95
C LEU A 58 1.14 6.24 -2.45
N VAL A 59 2.03 5.36 -2.93
CA VAL A 59 2.14 4.99 -4.33
C VAL A 59 2.09 3.48 -4.45
N VAL A 60 1.19 2.98 -5.29
CA VAL A 60 1.08 1.55 -5.58
C VAL A 60 1.54 1.29 -7.01
N LYS A 61 2.42 0.30 -7.19
CA LYS A 61 2.92 -0.13 -8.50
C LYS A 61 2.77 -1.63 -8.65
N GLU A 62 2.29 -2.09 -9.80
CA GLU A 62 2.38 -3.50 -10.15
C GLU A 62 3.84 -3.83 -10.49
N LYS A 63 4.43 -4.80 -9.80
CA LYS A 63 5.76 -5.31 -10.12
C LYS A 63 5.61 -6.16 -11.38
N LYS A 64 6.09 -5.63 -12.50
CA LYS A 64 6.24 -6.40 -13.74
C LYS A 64 7.50 -7.26 -13.57
N ASP A 65 7.33 -8.57 -13.68
CA ASP A 65 8.43 -9.51 -13.90
C ASP A 65 9.19 -9.15 -15.19
#